data_AF-A0A845YSZ5-F1
#
_entry.id   AF-A0A845YSZ5-F1
#
_cell.length_a   1.000
_cell.length_b   1.000
_cell.length_c   1.000
_cell.angle_alpha   90.00
_cell.angle_beta   90.00
_cell.angle_gamma   90.00
#
_symmetry.space_group_name_H-M   'P 1'
#
loop_
_entity.id
_entity.type
_entity.pdbx_description
1 polymer ?
#
loop_
_entity_poly.entity_id
_entity_poly.type
_entity_poly.pdbx_seq_one_letter_code
_entity_poly.pdbx_strand_id
1 'polypeptide(L)'
;RSYLLWEFGKSPDVVIEIVSPTPGNELGSKLIDYAKLKIPYYVVYDPLQKLSKTFLQVFQLQNNSYIPKNDAWFADINSGLTLWNGVFENVNDTWLRWCDESGNVIKTGDEITAEKNVEISQKDAEIYQNLFEISQKNAEIYQLKQALLLAIEMGLKFRFGDEVAGMLSEISAINDVKLLQEIVSQIPLISSKDELRKLYLSE
;
A
#
# COMPACT_ATOMS: atom_id res chain seq x y z
N ARG A 1 -30.88 -4.50 -6.78
CA ARG A 1 -31.04 -3.53 -7.89
C ARG A 1 -31.60 -4.29 -9.08
N SER A 2 -32.41 -3.66 -9.93
CA SER A 2 -33.01 -4.31 -11.10
C SER A 2 -32.50 -3.66 -12.37
N TYR A 3 -32.34 -4.43 -13.46
CA TYR A 3 -32.03 -3.91 -14.78
C TYR A 3 -33.33 -3.68 -15.55
N LEU A 4 -33.59 -2.44 -15.97
CA LEU A 4 -34.84 -2.05 -16.63
C LEU A 4 -34.50 -1.55 -18.03
N LEU A 5 -34.93 -2.29 -19.06
CA LEU A 5 -34.55 -2.02 -20.45
C LEU A 5 -34.89 -0.59 -20.90
N TRP A 6 -36.01 -0.04 -20.43
CA TRP A 6 -36.44 1.32 -20.77
C TRP A 6 -35.61 2.42 -20.12
N GLU A 7 -34.99 2.17 -18.97
CA GLU A 7 -34.09 3.13 -18.32
C GLU A 7 -32.72 3.15 -19.02
N PHE A 8 -32.20 1.98 -19.41
CA PHE A 8 -30.86 1.84 -19.99
C PHE A 8 -30.82 1.95 -21.52
N GLY A 9 -31.97 1.82 -22.20
CA GLY A 9 -32.09 1.95 -23.65
C GLY A 9 -31.41 0.85 -24.48
N LYS A 10 -30.76 -0.13 -23.84
CA LYS A 10 -30.13 -1.29 -24.49
C LYS A 10 -30.26 -2.54 -23.62
N SER A 11 -30.12 -3.72 -24.22
CA SER A 11 -30.03 -4.97 -23.48
C SER A 11 -28.68 -5.07 -22.74
N PRO A 12 -28.60 -5.85 -21.64
CA PRO A 12 -27.33 -6.16 -20.99
C PRO A 12 -26.34 -6.83 -21.95
N ASP A 13 -25.05 -6.58 -21.75
CA ASP A 13 -24.00 -7.23 -22.53
C ASP A 13 -23.80 -8.70 -22.07
N VAL A 14 -24.01 -8.97 -20.78
CA VAL A 14 -23.93 -10.30 -20.17
C VAL A 14 -25.09 -10.50 -19.20
N VAL A 15 -25.71 -11.69 -19.24
CA VAL A 15 -26.61 -12.17 -18.19
C VAL A 15 -25.96 -13.35 -17.48
N ILE A 16 -26.01 -13.33 -16.14
CA ILE A 16 -25.50 -14.40 -15.28
C ILE A 16 -26.66 -14.90 -14.44
N GLU A 17 -26.99 -16.17 -14.59
CA GLU A 17 -27.98 -16.90 -13.79
C GLU A 17 -27.25 -17.75 -12.76
N ILE A 18 -27.58 -17.56 -11.48
CA ILE A 18 -27.06 -18.37 -10.39
C ILE A 18 -28.10 -19.41 -10.03
N VAL A 19 -27.77 -20.68 -10.22
CA VAL A 19 -28.70 -21.80 -10.01
C VAL A 19 -29.03 -21.94 -8.54
N SER A 20 -30.32 -21.87 -8.22
CA SER A 20 -30.82 -22.10 -6.87
C SER A 20 -30.93 -23.61 -6.57
N PRO A 21 -31.13 -24.02 -5.30
CA PRO A 21 -31.38 -25.42 -4.97
C PRO A 21 -32.55 -26.06 -5.73
N THR A 22 -33.53 -25.26 -6.18
CA THR A 22 -34.63 -25.69 -7.07
C THR A 22 -34.44 -25.02 -8.44
N PRO A 23 -33.98 -25.74 -9.48
CA PRO A 23 -33.68 -25.13 -10.77
C PRO A 23 -34.89 -24.49 -11.46
N GLY A 24 -34.66 -23.35 -12.12
CA GLY A 24 -35.65 -22.48 -12.71
C GLY A 24 -35.61 -22.43 -14.25
N ASN A 25 -35.20 -23.53 -14.89
CA ASN A 25 -35.12 -23.68 -16.35
C ASN A 25 -34.04 -22.81 -17.03
N GLU A 26 -32.90 -22.62 -16.35
CA GLU A 26 -31.73 -21.82 -16.78
C GLU A 26 -31.13 -22.34 -18.09
N LEU A 27 -31.23 -23.65 -18.35
CA LEU A 27 -30.77 -24.29 -19.58
C LEU A 27 -31.92 -24.58 -20.58
N GLY A 28 -33.11 -24.02 -20.35
CA GLY A 28 -34.29 -24.22 -21.20
C GLY A 28 -34.86 -22.90 -21.72
N SER A 29 -36.05 -22.51 -21.23
CA SER A 29 -36.78 -21.34 -21.75
C SER A 29 -36.01 -20.04 -21.59
N LYS A 30 -35.22 -19.90 -20.51
CA LYS A 30 -34.44 -18.68 -20.26
C LYS A 30 -33.41 -18.40 -21.37
N LEU A 31 -32.73 -19.43 -21.89
CA LEU A 31 -31.83 -19.29 -23.05
C LEU A 31 -32.57 -18.70 -24.26
N ILE A 32 -33.77 -19.22 -24.54
CA ILE A 32 -34.57 -18.78 -25.69
C ILE A 32 -35.00 -17.32 -25.50
N ASP A 33 -35.45 -16.95 -24.31
CA ASP A 33 -35.96 -15.61 -24.04
C ASP A 33 -34.85 -14.55 -24.06
N TYR A 34 -33.68 -14.84 -23.47
CA TYR A 34 -32.54 -13.93 -23.54
C TYR A 34 -31.94 -13.81 -24.95
N ALA A 35 -31.99 -14.87 -25.76
CA ALA A 35 -31.59 -14.81 -27.16
C ALA A 35 -32.51 -13.90 -27.99
N LYS A 36 -33.83 -13.89 -27.72
CA LYS A 36 -34.79 -12.95 -28.34
C LYS A 36 -34.45 -11.49 -27.98
N LEU A 37 -33.97 -11.26 -26.76
CA LEU A 37 -33.51 -9.95 -26.27
C LEU A 37 -32.12 -9.54 -26.77
N LYS A 38 -31.49 -10.33 -27.64
CA LYS A 38 -30.20 -10.03 -28.27
C LYS A 38 -29.06 -9.79 -27.27
N ILE A 39 -29.09 -10.47 -26.13
CA ILE A 39 -28.01 -10.38 -25.13
C ILE A 39 -26.81 -11.20 -25.65
N PRO A 40 -25.63 -10.58 -25.86
CA PRO A 40 -24.47 -11.24 -26.46
C PRO A 40 -24.00 -12.49 -25.72
N TYR A 41 -23.96 -12.43 -24.38
CA TYR A 41 -23.44 -13.50 -23.54
C TYR A 41 -24.45 -13.92 -22.47
N TYR A 42 -24.58 -15.23 -22.28
CA TYR A 42 -25.39 -15.82 -21.23
C TYR A 42 -24.57 -16.84 -20.46
N VAL A 43 -24.62 -16.76 -19.14
CA VAL A 43 -23.80 -17.57 -18.23
C VAL A 43 -24.72 -18.23 -17.21
N VAL A 44 -24.54 -19.52 -16.99
CA VAL A 44 -25.18 -20.26 -15.92
C VAL A 44 -24.10 -20.70 -14.95
N TYR A 45 -24.20 -20.23 -13.71
CA TYR A 45 -23.34 -20.64 -12.60
C TYR A 45 -24.12 -21.56 -11.66
N ASP A 46 -23.70 -22.81 -11.58
CA ASP A 46 -24.31 -23.88 -10.80
C ASP A 46 -23.40 -24.34 -9.66
N PRO A 47 -23.31 -23.55 -8.56
CA PRO A 47 -22.41 -23.86 -7.45
C PRO A 47 -22.73 -25.21 -6.79
N LEU A 48 -23.99 -25.62 -6.83
CA LEU A 48 -24.49 -26.84 -6.18
C LEU A 48 -24.62 -28.03 -7.15
N GLN A 49 -24.22 -27.87 -8.42
CA GLN A 49 -24.34 -28.88 -9.48
C GLN A 49 -25.73 -29.52 -9.57
N LYS A 50 -26.79 -28.70 -9.50
CA LYS A 50 -28.18 -29.16 -9.58
C LYS A 50 -28.67 -29.38 -11.01
N LEU A 51 -28.09 -28.67 -11.98
CA LEU A 51 -28.40 -28.79 -13.40
C LEU A 51 -27.41 -29.68 -14.14
N SER A 52 -26.12 -29.55 -13.86
CA SER A 52 -25.08 -30.31 -14.55
C SER A 52 -23.83 -30.51 -13.69
N LYS A 53 -22.86 -31.30 -14.18
CA LYS A 53 -21.55 -31.46 -13.55
C LYS A 53 -20.60 -30.28 -13.80
N THR A 54 -21.01 -29.34 -14.64
CA THR A 54 -20.20 -28.17 -15.02
C THR A 54 -20.65 -26.98 -14.20
N PHE A 55 -19.78 -26.49 -13.32
CA PHE A 55 -20.10 -25.36 -12.44
C PHE A 55 -20.39 -24.06 -13.19
N LEU A 56 -19.71 -23.81 -14.31
CA LEU A 56 -19.86 -22.57 -15.08
C LEU A 56 -20.07 -22.92 -16.55
N GLN A 57 -21.25 -22.64 -17.07
CA GLN A 57 -21.60 -22.84 -18.47
C GLN A 57 -21.76 -21.49 -19.14
N VAL A 58 -20.98 -21.26 -20.20
CA VAL A 58 -20.95 -19.99 -20.92
C VAL A 58 -21.51 -20.21 -22.32
N PHE A 59 -22.32 -19.26 -22.76
CA PHE A 59 -22.94 -19.28 -24.07
C PHE A 59 -22.78 -17.93 -24.76
N GLN A 60 -22.59 -17.97 -26.08
CA GLN A 60 -22.52 -16.79 -26.92
C GLN A 60 -23.65 -16.81 -27.94
N LEU A 61 -24.29 -15.67 -28.15
CA LEU A 61 -25.36 -15.53 -29.13
C LEU A 61 -24.78 -15.56 -30.55
N GLN A 62 -25.23 -16.52 -31.35
CA GLN A 62 -24.92 -16.63 -32.79
C GLN A 62 -26.20 -16.94 -33.57
N ASN A 63 -26.48 -16.16 -34.61
CA ASN A 63 -27.66 -16.32 -35.48
C ASN A 63 -28.98 -16.54 -34.71
N ASN A 64 -29.21 -15.72 -33.67
CA ASN A 64 -30.40 -15.76 -32.78
C ASN A 64 -30.49 -16.98 -31.85
N SER A 65 -29.44 -17.77 -31.69
CA SER A 65 -29.40 -18.89 -30.76
C SER A 65 -28.11 -18.88 -29.95
N TYR A 66 -28.17 -19.40 -28.73
CA TYR A 66 -26.99 -19.54 -27.89
C TYR A 66 -26.19 -20.78 -28.26
N ILE A 67 -24.89 -20.61 -28.50
CA ILE A 67 -23.94 -21.69 -28.72
C ILE A 67 -23.01 -21.79 -27.51
N PRO A 68 -22.75 -23.00 -26.97
CA PRO A 68 -21.78 -23.17 -25.89
C PRO A 68 -20.40 -22.62 -26.26
N LYS A 69 -19.78 -21.94 -25.30
CA LYS A 69 -18.44 -21.38 -25.39
C LYS A 69 -17.54 -22.04 -24.35
N ASN A 70 -16.30 -22.34 -24.72
CA ASN A 70 -15.35 -23.10 -23.89
C ASN A 70 -14.54 -22.24 -22.92
N ASP A 71 -14.62 -20.93 -23.05
CA ASP A 71 -13.96 -19.97 -22.17
C ASP A 71 -14.98 -18.95 -21.65
N ALA A 72 -14.62 -18.27 -20.56
CA ALA A 72 -15.45 -17.27 -19.92
C ALA A 72 -14.96 -15.84 -20.20
N TRP A 73 -14.30 -15.60 -21.34
CA TRP A 73 -13.83 -14.29 -21.76
C TRP A 73 -14.82 -13.63 -22.72
N PHE A 74 -15.17 -12.37 -22.45
CA PHE A 74 -16.13 -11.58 -23.22
C PHE A 74 -15.43 -10.40 -23.89
N ALA A 75 -14.95 -10.62 -25.10
CA ALA A 75 -14.12 -9.66 -25.84
C ALA A 75 -14.82 -8.29 -26.01
N ASP A 76 -16.14 -8.26 -26.21
CA ASP A 76 -16.89 -7.03 -26.43
C ASP A 76 -16.90 -6.07 -25.23
N ILE A 77 -16.66 -6.60 -24.02
CA ILE A 77 -16.60 -5.82 -22.78
C ILE A 77 -15.24 -5.90 -22.07
N ASN A 78 -14.24 -6.51 -22.72
CA ASN A 78 -12.89 -6.67 -22.21
C ASN A 78 -12.85 -7.19 -20.76
N SER A 79 -13.68 -8.19 -20.46
CA SER A 79 -13.82 -8.76 -19.11
C SER A 79 -14.13 -10.24 -19.22
N GLY A 80 -13.72 -11.00 -18.20
CA GLY A 80 -14.04 -12.41 -18.08
C GLY A 80 -14.65 -12.76 -16.73
N LEU A 81 -15.08 -14.01 -16.59
CA LEU A 81 -15.48 -14.59 -15.32
C LEU A 81 -14.52 -15.69 -14.91
N THR A 82 -14.26 -15.77 -13.62
CA THR A 82 -13.45 -16.84 -13.02
C THR A 82 -14.08 -17.30 -11.72
N LEU A 83 -13.79 -18.56 -11.35
CA LEU A 83 -14.10 -19.09 -10.03
C LEU A 83 -12.90 -18.86 -9.13
N TRP A 84 -13.09 -18.04 -8.11
CA TRP A 84 -12.06 -17.64 -7.18
C TRP A 84 -12.33 -18.20 -5.79
N ASN A 85 -11.34 -18.83 -5.18
CA ASN A 85 -11.44 -19.35 -3.82
C ASN A 85 -10.88 -18.34 -2.83
N GLY A 86 -11.69 -17.97 -1.85
CA GLY A 86 -11.25 -17.10 -0.76
C GLY A 86 -12.38 -16.52 0.05
N VAL A 87 -12.05 -15.52 0.84
CA VAL A 87 -12.99 -14.88 1.78
C VAL A 87 -13.60 -13.65 1.13
N PHE A 88 -14.93 -13.62 1.02
CA PHE A 88 -15.69 -12.44 0.63
C PHE A 88 -16.88 -12.29 1.60
N GLU A 89 -17.15 -11.07 2.06
CA GLU A 89 -18.17 -10.79 3.09
C GLU A 89 -18.09 -11.72 4.33
N ASN A 90 -16.87 -12.02 4.78
CA ASN A 90 -16.56 -12.92 5.90
C ASN A 90 -16.92 -14.40 5.69
N VAL A 91 -17.19 -14.81 4.45
CA VAL A 91 -17.49 -16.19 4.09
C VAL A 91 -16.38 -16.73 3.19
N ASN A 92 -15.75 -17.84 3.62
CA ASN A 92 -14.75 -18.55 2.82
C ASN A 92 -15.44 -19.57 1.93
N ASP A 93 -15.42 -19.33 0.61
CA ASP A 93 -16.09 -20.18 -0.38
C ASP A 93 -15.46 -20.00 -1.78
N THR A 94 -15.99 -20.71 -2.77
CA THR A 94 -15.76 -20.44 -4.18
C THR A 94 -16.74 -19.38 -4.68
N TRP A 95 -16.22 -18.26 -5.14
CA TRP A 95 -16.99 -17.13 -5.65
C TRP A 95 -16.86 -16.98 -7.16
N LEU A 96 -17.95 -16.65 -7.83
CA LEU A 96 -17.91 -16.16 -9.22
C LEU A 96 -17.46 -14.70 -9.22
N ARG A 97 -16.34 -14.40 -9.88
CA ARG A 97 -15.73 -13.06 -9.90
C ARG A 97 -15.42 -12.62 -11.32
N TRP A 98 -15.50 -11.31 -11.55
CA TRP A 98 -14.96 -10.70 -12.76
C TRP A 98 -13.44 -10.77 -12.76
N CYS A 99 -12.83 -11.02 -13.92
CA CYS A 99 -11.40 -11.05 -14.11
C CYS A 99 -10.94 -10.29 -15.36
N ASP A 100 -9.67 -9.91 -15.38
CA ASP A 100 -8.99 -9.36 -16.55
C ASP A 100 -8.63 -10.45 -17.58
N GLU A 101 -8.00 -10.04 -18.69
CA GLU A 101 -7.62 -10.94 -19.80
C GLU A 101 -6.62 -12.01 -19.36
N SER A 102 -5.84 -11.74 -18.32
CA SER A 102 -4.89 -12.69 -17.72
C SER A 102 -5.55 -13.63 -16.70
N GLY A 103 -6.85 -13.47 -16.44
CA GLY A 103 -7.60 -14.25 -15.47
C GLY A 103 -7.46 -13.76 -14.02
N ASN A 104 -6.86 -12.59 -13.78
CA ASN A 104 -6.74 -12.03 -12.45
C ASN A 104 -8.06 -11.41 -12.01
N VAL A 105 -8.47 -11.68 -10.77
CA VAL A 105 -9.71 -11.11 -10.21
C VAL A 105 -9.64 -9.59 -10.16
N ILE A 106 -10.68 -8.96 -10.71
CA ILE A 106 -10.90 -7.52 -10.55
C ILE A 106 -11.39 -7.29 -9.11
N LYS A 107 -10.61 -6.49 -8.38
CA LYS A 107 -10.90 -6.16 -6.99
C LYS A 107 -12.11 -5.23 -6.90
N THR A 108 -12.90 -5.41 -5.85
CA THR A 108 -13.97 -4.49 -5.46
C THR A 108 -13.39 -3.19 -4.90
N GLY A 109 -14.20 -2.13 -4.83
CA GLY A 109 -13.80 -0.88 -4.22
C GLY A 109 -13.37 -1.04 -2.76
N ASP A 110 -14.03 -1.94 -2.03
CA ASP A 110 -13.75 -2.21 -0.62
C ASP A 110 -12.42 -2.95 -0.44
N GLU A 111 -12.13 -3.94 -1.29
CA GLU A 111 -10.84 -4.65 -1.30
C GLU A 111 -9.68 -3.70 -1.61
N ILE A 112 -9.83 -2.81 -2.60
CA ILE A 112 -8.82 -1.79 -2.93
C ILE A 112 -8.61 -0.83 -1.75
N THR A 113 -9.69 -0.42 -1.10
CA THR A 113 -9.62 0.48 0.05
C THR A 113 -8.94 -0.18 1.24
N ALA A 114 -9.25 -1.45 1.52
CA ALA A 114 -8.63 -2.22 2.58
C ALA A 114 -7.12 -2.37 2.37
N GLU A 115 -6.67 -2.68 1.14
CA GLU A 115 -5.24 -2.78 0.82
C GLU A 115 -4.52 -1.45 1.00
N LYS A 116 -5.10 -0.34 0.51
CA LYS A 116 -4.54 1.00 0.70
C LYS A 116 -4.44 1.38 2.17
N ASN A 117 -5.44 1.04 2.97
CA ASN A 117 -5.43 1.33 4.41
C ASN A 117 -4.32 0.55 5.14
N VAL A 118 -4.08 -0.71 4.75
CA VAL A 118 -2.96 -1.50 5.27
C VAL A 118 -1.62 -0.88 4.86
N GLU A 119 -1.47 -0.48 3.60
CA GLU A 119 -0.24 0.16 3.11
C GLU A 119 0.04 1.50 3.83
N ILE A 120 -0.99 2.33 4.03
CA ILE A 120 -0.88 3.58 4.78
C ILE A 120 -0.48 3.29 6.23
N SER A 121 -1.12 2.32 6.88
CA SER A 121 -0.81 1.96 8.26
C SER A 121 0.64 1.47 8.43
N GLN A 122 1.17 0.75 7.44
CA GLN A 122 2.56 0.30 7.43
C GLN A 122 3.54 1.48 7.28
N LYS A 123 3.26 2.39 6.34
CA LYS A 123 4.07 3.60 6.15
C LYS A 123 4.05 4.51 7.39
N ASP A 124 2.89 4.67 8.01
CA ASP A 124 2.78 5.44 9.24
C ASP A 124 3.63 4.82 10.35
N ALA A 125 3.58 3.50 10.53
CA ALA A 125 4.41 2.79 11.51
C ALA A 125 5.92 2.99 11.25
N GLU A 126 6.36 2.93 10.00
CA GLU A 126 7.75 3.19 9.60
C GLU A 126 8.16 4.65 9.89
N ILE A 127 7.29 5.62 9.59
CA ILE A 127 7.53 7.04 9.90
C ILE A 127 7.70 7.23 11.41
N TYR A 128 6.82 6.65 12.23
CA TYR A 128 6.93 6.75 13.68
C TYR A 128 8.24 6.14 14.22
N GLN A 129 8.69 5.02 13.67
CA GLN A 129 9.98 4.42 14.02
C GLN A 129 11.15 5.34 13.67
N ASN A 130 11.17 5.87 12.44
CA ASN A 130 12.23 6.78 12.01
C ASN A 130 12.28 8.07 12.83
N LEU A 131 11.12 8.65 13.16
CA LEU A 131 11.04 9.83 14.03
C LEU A 131 11.56 9.54 15.44
N PHE A 132 11.25 8.35 15.97
CA PHE A 132 11.77 7.92 17.27
C PHE A 132 13.30 7.78 17.24
N GLU A 133 13.87 7.14 16.21
CA GLU A 133 15.32 7.02 16.07
C GLU A 133 16.02 8.38 15.92
N ILE A 134 15.46 9.29 15.14
CA ILE A 134 15.99 10.65 14.99
C ILE A 134 15.96 11.37 16.33
N SER A 135 14.87 11.25 17.09
CA SER A 135 14.76 11.84 18.43
C SER A 135 15.83 11.30 19.37
N GLN A 136 16.09 9.99 19.35
CA GLN A 136 17.13 9.37 20.19
C GLN A 136 18.53 9.85 19.79
N LYS A 137 18.86 9.82 18.50
CA LYS A 137 20.15 10.32 17.99
C LYS A 137 20.36 11.80 18.33
N ASN A 138 19.32 12.63 18.23
CA ASN A 138 19.39 14.04 18.61
C ASN A 138 19.63 14.22 20.12
N ALA A 139 18.99 13.40 20.95
CA ALA A 139 19.23 13.41 22.39
C ALA A 139 20.67 12.99 22.72
N GLU A 140 21.18 11.94 22.07
CA GLU A 140 22.58 11.49 22.22
C GLU A 140 23.58 12.56 21.79
N ILE A 141 23.36 13.20 20.64
CA ILE A 141 24.17 14.32 20.15
C ILE A 141 24.16 15.47 21.15
N TYR A 142 23.00 15.82 21.71
CA TYR A 142 22.89 16.87 22.72
C TYR A 142 23.69 16.52 23.98
N GLN A 143 23.58 15.29 24.50
CA GLN A 143 24.34 14.86 25.67
C GLN A 143 25.85 14.85 25.40
N LEU A 144 26.27 14.36 24.23
CA LEU A 144 27.68 14.36 23.84
C LEU A 144 28.24 15.79 23.71
N LYS A 145 27.48 16.71 23.11
CA LYS A 145 27.83 18.13 23.06
C LYS A 145 28.07 18.70 24.45
N GLN A 146 27.15 18.46 25.39
CA GLN A 146 27.29 18.98 26.76
C GLN A 146 28.50 18.39 27.49
N ALA A 147 28.78 17.09 27.32
CA ALA A 147 29.95 16.46 27.90
C ALA A 147 31.27 17.03 27.33
N LEU A 148 31.32 17.29 26.02
CA LEU A 148 32.49 17.90 25.38
C LEU A 148 32.69 19.34 25.85
N LEU A 149 31.62 20.15 25.93
CA LEU A 149 31.71 21.53 26.42
C LEU A 149 32.25 21.57 27.87
N LEU A 150 31.79 20.66 28.73
CA LEU A 150 32.32 20.54 30.09
C LEU A 150 33.81 20.15 30.10
N ALA A 151 34.22 19.19 29.27
CA ALA A 151 35.62 18.79 29.15
C ALA A 151 36.51 19.93 28.65
N ILE A 152 36.03 20.71 27.67
CA ILE A 152 36.70 21.92 27.19
C ILE A 152 36.82 22.93 28.33
N GLU A 153 35.73 23.24 29.03
CA GLU A 153 35.74 24.18 30.15
C GLU A 153 36.79 23.81 31.20
N MET A 154 36.80 22.56 31.64
CA MET A 154 37.77 22.07 32.63
C MET A 154 39.20 22.13 32.09
N GLY A 155 39.43 21.70 30.85
CA GLY A 155 40.75 21.71 30.22
C GLY A 155 41.33 23.11 30.05
N LEU A 156 40.49 24.07 29.64
CA LEU A 156 40.90 25.47 29.49
C LEU A 156 41.18 26.15 30.83
N LYS A 157 40.31 25.95 31.83
CA LYS A 157 40.53 26.48 33.18
C LYS A 157 41.81 25.94 33.80
N PHE A 158 42.08 24.64 33.64
CA PHE A 158 43.31 24.01 34.14
C PHE A 158 44.57 24.61 33.48
N ARG A 159 44.51 24.94 32.19
CA ARG A 159 45.67 25.40 31.42
C ARG A 159 45.93 26.90 31.47
N PHE A 160 44.86 27.69 31.47
CA PHE A 160 44.91 29.13 31.23
C PHE A 160 44.23 29.96 32.33
N GLY A 161 43.72 29.31 33.39
CA GLY A 161 43.00 29.97 34.49
C GLY A 161 41.64 30.52 34.07
N ASP A 162 41.07 31.41 34.89
CA ASP A 162 39.71 31.93 34.70
C ASP A 162 39.57 32.99 33.58
N GLU A 163 40.68 33.39 32.95
CA GLU A 163 40.71 34.39 31.87
C GLU A 163 40.22 33.85 30.50
N VAL A 164 39.56 32.70 30.46
CA VAL A 164 39.07 32.03 29.23
C VAL A 164 37.56 32.22 29.00
N ALA A 165 36.87 32.99 29.84
CA ALA A 165 35.41 33.16 29.78
C ALA A 165 34.87 33.57 28.39
N GLY A 166 35.58 34.46 27.68
CA GLY A 166 35.21 34.85 26.31
C GLY A 166 35.29 33.68 25.31
N MET A 167 36.33 32.85 25.42
CA MET A 167 36.51 31.67 24.56
C MET A 167 35.45 30.59 24.85
N LEU A 168 35.08 30.41 26.12
CA LEU A 168 34.00 29.48 26.49
C LEU A 168 32.66 29.89 25.88
N SER A 169 32.38 31.20 25.84
CA SER A 169 31.18 31.71 25.15
C SER A 169 31.22 31.42 23.65
N GLU A 170 32.36 31.65 22.98
CA GLU A 170 32.55 31.35 21.55
C GLU A 170 32.34 29.86 21.26
N ILE A 171 33.00 28.98 22.03
CA ILE A 171 32.96 27.53 21.83
C ILE A 171 31.57 26.93 22.13
N SER A 172 30.85 27.47 23.11
CA SER A 172 29.49 27.00 23.44
C SER A 172 28.49 27.13 22.28
N ALA A 173 28.72 28.08 21.36
CA ALA A 173 27.88 28.31 20.19
C ALA A 173 28.11 27.28 19.07
N ILE A 174 29.19 26.50 19.13
CA ILE A 174 29.53 25.50 18.11
C ILE A 174 28.54 24.34 18.19
N ASN A 175 27.93 23.99 17.05
CA ASN A 175 27.03 22.83 16.94
C ASN A 175 27.72 21.58 16.38
N ASP A 176 28.87 21.74 15.72
CA ASP A 176 29.64 20.62 15.21
C ASP A 176 30.35 19.89 16.37
N VAL A 177 29.82 18.70 16.70
CA VAL A 177 30.38 17.83 17.73
C VAL A 177 31.79 17.34 17.38
N LYS A 178 32.13 17.15 16.10
CA LYS A 178 33.48 16.73 15.68
C LYS A 178 34.48 17.84 15.93
N LEU A 179 34.12 19.08 15.62
CA LEU A 179 34.96 20.24 15.94
C LEU A 179 35.17 20.35 17.46
N LEU A 180 34.13 20.14 18.27
CA LEU A 180 34.27 20.10 19.73
C LEU A 180 35.19 18.96 20.20
N GLN A 181 35.12 17.77 19.60
CA GLN A 181 36.05 16.66 19.89
C GLN A 181 37.50 17.00 19.52
N GLU A 182 37.71 17.67 18.39
CA GLU A 182 39.02 18.14 17.96
C GLU A 182 39.58 19.16 18.94
N ILE A 183 38.78 20.15 19.35
CA ILE A 183 39.17 21.13 20.37
C ILE A 183 39.62 20.41 21.65
N VAL A 184 38.79 19.48 22.18
CA VAL A 184 39.15 18.69 23.37
C VAL A 184 40.51 18.00 23.22
N SER A 185 40.76 17.40 22.06
CA SER A 185 41.99 16.64 21.77
C SER A 185 43.23 17.54 21.65
N GLN A 186 43.06 18.79 21.23
CA GLN A 186 44.16 19.74 21.00
C GLN A 186 44.51 20.57 22.25
N ILE A 187 43.60 20.72 23.22
CA ILE A 187 43.85 21.46 24.48
C ILE A 187 45.17 21.05 25.16
N PRO A 188 45.51 19.75 25.27
CA PRO A 188 46.79 19.32 25.85
C PRO A 188 48.02 19.80 25.08
N LEU A 189 47.90 20.04 23.78
CA LEU A 189 49.02 20.27 22.86
C LEU A 189 49.30 21.77 22.61
N ILE A 190 48.30 22.62 22.78
CA ILE A 190 48.37 24.04 22.41
C ILE A 190 49.14 24.88 23.44
N SER A 191 50.04 25.75 22.97
CA SER A 191 50.89 26.57 23.85
C SER A 191 50.30 27.95 24.17
N SER A 192 49.28 28.40 23.44
CA SER A 192 48.70 29.75 23.61
C SER A 192 47.20 29.81 23.33
N LYS A 193 46.52 30.81 23.91
CA LYS A 193 45.08 31.06 23.67
C LYS A 193 44.77 31.39 22.20
N ASP A 194 45.69 32.06 21.50
CA ASP A 194 45.53 32.45 20.09
C ASP A 194 45.64 31.25 19.14
N GLU A 195 46.49 30.28 19.45
CA GLU A 195 46.62 29.03 18.70
C GLU A 195 45.36 28.17 18.83
N LEU A 196 44.75 28.15 20.01
CA LEU A 196 43.46 27.48 20.25
C LEU A 196 42.31 28.15 19.50
N ARG A 197 42.26 29.49 19.52
CA ARG A 197 41.24 30.28 18.80
C ARG A 197 41.22 30.01 17.30
N LYS A 198 42.39 29.77 16.70
CA LYS A 198 42.49 29.44 15.27
C LYS A 198 41.80 28.13 14.89
N LEU A 199 41.60 27.20 15.83
CA LEU A 199 40.95 25.92 15.52
C LEU A 199 39.46 26.06 15.21
N TYR A 200 38.79 27.07 15.77
CA TYR A 200 37.33 27.21 15.66
C TYR A 200 36.87 28.56 15.11
N LEU A 201 37.81 29.44 14.73
CA LEU A 201 37.55 30.68 13.99
C LEU A 201 37.87 30.56 12.48
N SER A 202 38.28 29.38 12.02
CA SER A 202 38.60 29.09 10.61
C SER A 202 37.43 28.49 9.80
N GLU A 203 36.24 28.37 10.41
CA GLU A 203 34.98 28.02 9.73
C GLU A 203 34.02 29.22 9.69
#